data_AF-A0A7V2LKA4-F1
#
_entry.id   AF-A0A7V2LKA4-F1
#
_cell.length_a   1.000
_cell.length_b   1.000
_cell.length_c   1.000
_cell.angle_alpha   90.00
_cell.angle_beta   90.00
_cell.angle_gamma   90.00
#
_symmetry.space_group_name_H-M   'P 1'
#
loop_
_entity.id
_entity.type
_entity.pdbx_description
1 polymer ?
#
loop_
_entity_poly.entity_id
_entity_poly.type
_entity_poly.pdbx_seq_one_letter_code
_entity_poly.pdbx_strand_id
1 'polypeptide(L)' 'MKSQPLTHLKTFVRPASFPLGLALDSFLLDAEARRLTPKTLRYYRQQLGPFLEALREQKIREPEGITAYHIRAYLV' A
#
# COMPACT_ATOMS: atom_id res chain seq x y z
N MET A 1 -1.58 -12.04 44.55
CA MET A 1 -0.91 -11.68 43.28
C MET A 1 -1.27 -10.23 42.96
N LYS A 2 -0.29 -9.32 42.90
CA LYS A 2 -0.52 -7.90 42.59
C LYS A 2 -0.63 -7.74 41.06
N SER A 3 -1.78 -7.29 40.57
CA SER A 3 -2.01 -6.95 39.16
C SER A 3 -1.30 -5.63 38.82
N GLN A 4 -0.32 -5.67 37.91
CA GLN A 4 0.32 -4.48 37.36
C GLN A 4 -0.57 -3.86 36.27
N PRO A 5 -0.72 -2.52 36.22
CA PRO A 5 -1.46 -1.84 35.16
C PRO A 5 -0.66 -1.80 33.85
N LEU A 6 -1.34 -2.01 32.72
CA LEU A 6 -0.79 -2.01 31.37
C LEU A 6 -0.53 -0.57 30.88
N THR A 7 0.56 0.06 31.32
CA THR A 7 0.83 1.50 31.08
C THR A 7 1.62 1.81 29.79
N HIS A 8 1.62 0.97 28.76
CA HIS A 8 2.43 1.22 27.55
C HIS A 8 1.79 0.81 26.22
N LEU A 9 0.49 1.05 26.04
CA LEU A 9 -0.09 1.06 24.70
C LEU A 9 0.44 2.28 23.94
N LYS A 10 1.58 2.11 23.26
CA LYS A 10 2.01 3.04 22.21
C LYS A 10 0.96 2.99 21.12
N THR A 11 0.13 4.03 21.05
CA THR A 11 -0.78 4.25 19.93
C THR A 11 0.05 4.33 18.67
N PHE A 12 0.08 3.24 17.91
CA PHE A 12 0.64 3.22 16.57
C PHE A 12 -0.39 3.94 15.69
N VAL A 13 -0.23 5.26 15.55
CA VAL A 13 -1.00 6.02 14.57
C VAL A 13 -0.54 5.52 13.21
N ARG A 14 -1.29 4.58 12.62
CA ARG A 14 -1.12 4.24 11.21
C ARG A 14 -1.39 5.56 10.46
N PRO A 15 -0.41 6.12 9.73
CA PRO A 15 -0.67 7.35 8.97
C PRO A 15 -1.88 7.10 8.06
N ALA A 16 -2.69 8.14 7.87
CA ALA A 16 -3.90 8.09 7.04
C ALA A 16 -3.56 7.38 5.72
N SER A 17 -4.01 6.15 5.60
CA SER A 17 -3.66 5.29 4.48
C SER A 17 -4.50 5.75 3.29
N PHE A 18 -3.85 6.38 2.31
CA PHE A 18 -4.51 6.75 1.07
C PHE A 18 -5.13 5.49 0.42
N PRO A 19 -6.32 5.57 -0.22
CA PRO A 19 -7.00 4.38 -0.74
C PRO A 19 -6.14 3.55 -1.71
N LEU A 20 -5.33 4.20 -2.56
CA LEU A 20 -4.35 3.52 -3.41
C LEU A 20 -3.26 2.77 -2.61
N GLY A 21 -2.81 3.33 -1.48
CA GLY A 21 -1.87 2.67 -0.58
C GLY A 21 -2.49 1.44 0.11
N LEU A 22 -3.76 1.54 0.53
CA LEU A 22 -4.51 0.41 1.06
C LEU A 22 -4.69 -0.72 0.04
N ALA A 23 -4.95 -0.36 -1.23
CA ALA A 23 -5.04 -1.33 -2.31
C ALA A 23 -3.71 -2.06 -2.54
N LEU A 24 -2.58 -1.33 -2.51
CA LEU A 24 -1.24 -1.94 -2.60
C LEU A 24 -0.95 -2.85 -1.41
N ASP A 25 -1.24 -2.43 -0.19
CA ASP A 25 -1.04 -3.25 1.01
C ASP A 25 -1.89 -4.53 0.96
N SER A 26 -3.14 -4.44 0.50
CA SER A 26 -4.03 -5.59 0.34
C SER A 26 -3.52 -6.57 -0.73
N PHE A 27 -3.02 -6.04 -1.86
CA PHE A 27 -2.39 -6.85 -2.90
C PHE A 27 -1.13 -7.56 -2.40
N LEU A 28 -0.28 -6.87 -1.64
CA LEU A 28 0.94 -7.47 -1.09
C LEU A 28 0.62 -8.53 -0.02
N LEU A 29 -0.41 -8.32 0.79
CA LEU A 29 -0.89 -9.30 1.77
C LEU A 29 -1.41 -10.58 1.09
N ASP A 30 -2.18 -10.44 0.01
CA ASP A 30 -2.63 -11.60 -0.79
C ASP A 30 -1.44 -12.34 -1.42
N ALA A 31 -0.47 -11.59 -1.97
CA ALA A 31 0.75 -12.17 -2.51
C ALA A 31 1.55 -12.95 -1.44
N GLU A 32 1.66 -12.42 -0.24
CA GLU A 32 2.29 -13.10 0.90
C GLU A 32 1.53 -14.37 1.30
N ALA A 33 0.19 -14.32 1.35
CA ALA A 33 -0.66 -15.48 1.62
C ALA A 33 -0.49 -16.61 0.59
N ARG A 34 -0.23 -16.24 -0.68
CA ARG A 34 0.12 -17.16 -1.77
C ARG A 34 1.57 -17.65 -1.74
N ARG A 35 2.33 -17.34 -0.68
CA ARG A 35 3.75 -17.72 -0.48
C ARG A 35 4.69 -17.17 -1.54
N LEU A 36 4.39 -16.00 -2.11
CA LEU A 36 5.36 -15.32 -2.96
C LEU A 36 6.58 -14.92 -2.12
N THR A 37 7.76 -15.01 -2.72
CA THR A 37 9.01 -14.78 -1.99
C THR A 37 9.11 -13.32 -1.50
N PRO A 38 9.82 -13.05 -0.39
CA PRO A 38 10.07 -11.67 0.04
C PRO A 38 10.73 -10.79 -1.05
N LYS A 39 11.55 -11.40 -1.91
CA LYS A 39 12.15 -10.74 -3.07
C LYS A 39 11.07 -10.28 -4.06
N THR A 40 10.07 -11.10 -4.33
CA THR A 40 8.92 -10.78 -5.20
C THR A 40 8.07 -9.65 -4.61
N LEU A 41 7.76 -9.71 -3.31
CA LEU A 41 6.99 -8.63 -2.65
C LEU A 41 7.73 -7.29 -2.71
N ARG A 42 9.05 -7.30 -2.47
CA ARG A 42 9.90 -6.11 -2.61
C ARG A 42 9.88 -5.58 -4.04
N TYR A 43 9.99 -6.47 -5.03
CA TYR A 43 9.93 -6.10 -6.44
C TYR A 43 8.59 -5.41 -6.76
N TYR A 44 7.45 -5.97 -6.35
CA TYR A 44 6.15 -5.33 -6.55
C TYR A 44 6.03 -3.97 -5.89
N ARG A 45 6.50 -3.82 -4.64
CA ARG A 45 6.51 -2.52 -3.98
C ARG A 45 7.37 -1.50 -4.74
N GLN A 46 8.52 -1.91 -5.26
CA GLN A 46 9.40 -1.05 -6.06
C GLN A 46 8.78 -0.62 -7.38
N GLN A 47 8.07 -1.53 -8.07
CA GLN A 47 7.43 -1.20 -9.35
C GLN A 47 6.19 -0.33 -9.18
N LEU A 48 5.36 -0.62 -8.17
CA LEU A 48 4.09 0.07 -7.98
C LEU A 48 4.24 1.43 -7.29
N GLY A 49 5.29 1.64 -6.48
CA GLY A 49 5.52 2.91 -5.79
C GLY A 49 5.52 4.13 -6.73
N PRO A 50 6.38 4.19 -7.75
CA PRO A 50 6.42 5.31 -8.69
C PRO A 50 5.11 5.50 -9.46
N PHE A 51 4.42 4.40 -9.80
CA PHE A 51 3.11 4.47 -10.45
C PHE A 51 2.05 5.13 -9.56
N LEU A 52 2.01 4.78 -8.26
CA LEU A 52 1.07 5.41 -7.32
C LEU A 52 1.37 6.89 -7.12
N GLU A 53 2.63 7.29 -7.12
CA GLU A 53 3.02 8.71 -7.06
C GLU A 53 2.56 9.46 -8.33
N ALA A 54 2.74 8.87 -9.52
CA ALA A 54 2.25 9.45 -10.77
C ALA A 54 0.70 9.59 -10.80
N LEU A 55 -0.03 8.60 -10.28
CA LEU A 55 -1.49 8.70 -10.12
C LEU A 55 -1.89 9.83 -9.17
N ARG A 56 -1.13 10.04 -8.08
CA ARG A 56 -1.37 11.12 -7.13
C ARG A 56 -1.20 12.49 -7.77
N GLU A 57 -0.19 12.66 -8.63
CA GLU A 57 0.02 13.89 -9.40
C GLU A 57 -1.14 14.17 -10.36
N GLN A 58 -1.71 13.12 -10.94
CA GLN A 58 -2.93 13.16 -11.77
C GLN A 58 -4.23 13.30 -10.95
N LYS A 59 -4.12 13.51 -9.62
CA LYS A 59 -5.23 13.64 -8.67
C LYS A 59 -6.12 12.40 -8.56
N ILE A 60 -5.64 11.23 -8.99
CA ILE A 60 -6.33 9.95 -8.81
C ILE A 60 -5.99 9.44 -7.41
N ARG A 61 -7.02 9.15 -6.62
CA ARG A 61 -6.89 8.78 -5.20
C ARG A 61 -7.45 7.39 -4.87
N GLU A 62 -8.23 6.82 -5.77
CA GLU A 62 -8.98 5.57 -5.59
C GLU A 62 -8.71 4.63 -6.77
N PRO A 63 -8.63 3.31 -6.55
CA PRO A 63 -8.41 2.33 -7.62
C PRO A 63 -9.44 2.42 -8.76
N GLU A 64 -10.69 2.70 -8.44
CA GLU A 64 -11.82 2.81 -9.37
C GLU A 64 -11.66 3.99 -10.35
N GLY A 65 -10.87 5.00 -9.97
CA GLY A 65 -10.52 6.13 -10.83
C GLY A 65 -9.40 5.83 -11.82
N ILE A 66 -8.75 4.67 -11.74
CA ILE A 66 -7.68 4.29 -12.67
C ILE A 66 -8.31 3.89 -14.01
N THR A 67 -7.82 4.49 -15.09
CA THR A 67 -8.26 4.20 -16.45
C THR A 67 -7.08 3.74 -17.29
N ALA A 68 -7.36 3.14 -18.45
CA ALA A 68 -6.32 2.78 -19.41
C ALA A 68 -5.49 4.00 -19.88
N TYR A 69 -6.06 5.21 -19.83
CA TYR A 69 -5.32 6.43 -20.13
C TYR A 69 -4.20 6.68 -19.10
N HIS A 70 -4.50 6.57 -17.80
CA HIS A 70 -3.50 6.77 -16.74
C HIS A 70 -2.35 5.76 -16.84
N ILE A 71 -2.68 4.50 -17.16
CA ILE A 71 -1.68 3.44 -17.35
C ILE A 71 -0.78 3.76 -18.55
N ARG A 72 -1.36 4.15 -19.70
CA ARG A 72 -0.57 4.50 -20.88
C ARG A 72 0.30 5.74 -20.65
N ALA A 73 -0.25 6.76 -20.01
CA ALA A 73 0.49 7.99 -19.69
C ALA A 73 1.67 7.76 -18.74
N TYR A 74 1.69 6.66 -17.97
CA TYR A 74 2.82 6.29 -17.12
C TYR A 74 3.90 5.47 -17.86
N LEU A 75 3.50 4.69 -18.86
CA LEU A 75 4.39 3.74 -19.56
C LEU A 75 5.16 4.35 -20.74
N VAL A 76 4.71 5.49 -21.26
CA VAL A 76 5.25 6.18 -22.45
C VAL A 76 5.85 7.52 -22.04
#